data_AF-A0A945FN06-F1
#
_entry.id   AF-A0A945FN06-F1
#
_cell.length_a   1.000
_cell.length_b   1.000
_cell.length_c   1.000
_cell.angle_alpha   90.00
_cell.angle_beta   90.00
_cell.angle_gamma   90.00
#
_symmetry.space_group_name_H-M   'P 1'
#
loop_
_entity.id
_entity.type
_entity.pdbx_description
1 polymer ?
#
loop_
_entity_poly.entity_id
_entity_poly.type
_entity_poly.pdbx_seq_one_letter_code
_entity_poly.pdbx_strand_id
1 'polypeptide(L)'
;MSSCCNDPTEIPKLDPRDIVREQTRHGNLLRELFTGDPEKLMLYELREANAYLRGLAALRAHYPSVRLVAIALLEEPSLSVLHRIADQEPESEIGIAAKSQQQKWQ
;
A
#
# COMPACT_ATOMS: atom_id res chain seq x y z
N MET A 1 -37.06 -24.86 -1.30
CA MET A 1 -36.26 -24.71 -2.53
C MET A 1 -36.62 -23.37 -3.15
N SER A 2 -35.69 -22.39 -3.15
CA SER A 2 -35.56 -21.31 -4.15
C SER A 2 -34.80 -20.09 -3.57
N SER A 3 -33.48 -20.24 -3.44
CA SER A 3 -32.57 -19.09 -3.40
C SER A 3 -32.49 -18.51 -4.81
N CYS A 4 -33.47 -17.70 -5.22
CA CYS A 4 -33.61 -17.20 -6.59
C CYS A 4 -33.59 -15.66 -6.73
N CYS A 5 -33.27 -14.89 -5.68
CA CYS A 5 -33.36 -13.43 -5.74
C CYS A 5 -32.15 -12.70 -5.12
N ASN A 6 -30.93 -13.21 -5.30
CA ASN A 6 -29.76 -12.34 -5.14
C ASN A 6 -29.55 -11.64 -6.47
N ASP A 7 -30.13 -10.44 -6.61
CA ASP A 7 -29.85 -9.56 -7.73
C ASP A 7 -28.36 -9.16 -7.65
N PRO A 8 -27.51 -9.59 -8.61
CA PRO A 8 -26.08 -9.27 -8.59
C PRO A 8 -25.80 -7.77 -8.80
N THR A 9 -26.83 -6.97 -9.06
CA THR A 9 -26.75 -5.50 -9.18
C THR A 9 -27.15 -4.78 -7.90
N GLU A 10 -27.67 -5.47 -6.87
CA GLU A 10 -27.91 -4.85 -5.56
C GLU A 10 -26.56 -4.47 -4.92
N ILE A 11 -26.42 -3.17 -4.59
CA ILE A 11 -25.25 -2.69 -3.86
C ILE A 11 -25.27 -3.35 -2.47
N PRO A 12 -24.18 -4.02 -2.06
CA PRO A 12 -24.08 -4.59 -0.72
C PRO A 12 -24.40 -3.51 0.32
N LYS A 13 -25.43 -3.75 1.13
CA LYS A 13 -25.80 -2.83 2.20
C LYS A 13 -24.68 -2.84 3.24
N LEU A 14 -23.92 -1.75 3.28
CA LEU A 14 -22.91 -1.51 4.32
C LEU A 14 -23.58 -1.28 5.67
N ASP A 15 -23.03 -1.86 6.73
CA ASP A 15 -23.47 -1.56 8.10
C ASP A 15 -23.14 -0.08 8.40
N PRO A 16 -24.12 0.74 8.83
CA PRO A 16 -23.86 2.12 9.25
C PRO A 16 -22.72 2.25 10.28
N ARG A 17 -22.49 1.24 11.10
CA ARG A 17 -21.38 1.22 12.08
C ARG A 17 -20.01 1.16 11.42
N ASP A 18 -19.89 0.43 10.32
CA ASP A 18 -18.63 0.34 9.57
C ASP A 18 -18.32 1.68 8.90
N ILE A 19 -19.35 2.38 8.42
CA ILE A 19 -19.21 3.74 7.88
C ILE A 19 -18.66 4.70 8.95
N VAL A 20 -19.24 4.70 10.15
CA VAL A 20 -18.77 5.56 11.25
C VAL A 20 -17.34 5.23 11.66
N ARG A 21 -16.97 3.94 11.68
CA ARG A 21 -15.60 3.49 11.99
C ARG A 21 -14.60 4.02 10.96
N GLU A 22 -14.88 3.84 9.68
CA GLU A 22 -13.99 4.34 8.62
C GLU A 22 -13.91 5.88 8.60
N GLN A 23 -15.02 6.58 8.84
CA GLN A 23 -15.01 8.04 8.98
C GLN A 23 -14.14 8.50 10.15
N THR A 24 -14.22 7.80 11.29
CA THR A 24 -13.40 8.10 12.48
C THR A 24 -11.92 7.82 12.20
N ARG A 25 -11.61 6.67 11.59
CA ARG A 25 -10.24 6.32 11.17
C ARG A 25 -9.67 7.38 10.22
N HIS A 26 -10.45 7.79 9.22
CA HIS A 26 -10.04 8.82 8.27
C HIS A 26 -9.78 10.16 8.96
N GLY A 27 -10.66 10.59 9.88
CA GLY A 27 -10.47 11.82 10.63
C GLY A 27 -9.20 11.81 11.50
N ASN A 28 -8.92 10.68 12.14
CA ASN A 28 -7.68 10.50 12.91
C ASN A 28 -6.45 10.55 12.01
N LEU A 29 -6.49 9.87 10.86
CA LEU A 29 -5.38 9.84 9.91
C LEU A 29 -5.08 11.22 9.34
N LEU A 30 -6.10 12.01 8.98
CA LEU A 30 -5.92 13.40 8.56
C LEU A 30 -5.30 14.25 9.67
N ARG A 31 -5.79 14.11 10.91
CA ARG A 31 -5.23 14.83 12.04
C ARG A 31 -3.75 14.49 12.25
N GLU A 32 -3.41 13.21 12.26
CA GLU A 32 -2.02 12.75 12.42
C GLU A 32 -1.14 13.21 11.27
N LEU A 33 -1.65 13.23 10.03
CA LEU A 33 -0.92 13.72 8.87
C LEU A 33 -0.57 15.22 9.00
N PHE A 34 -1.48 16.03 9.55
CA PHE A 34 -1.26 17.48 9.69
C PHE A 34 -0.57 17.89 10.98
N THR A 35 -0.59 17.07 12.03
CA THR A 35 -0.06 17.43 13.36
C THR A 35 1.13 16.60 13.81
N GLY A 36 1.33 15.43 13.21
CA GLY A 36 2.39 14.49 13.54
C GLY A 36 3.53 14.47 12.52
N ASP A 37 4.30 13.38 12.58
CA ASP A 37 5.38 13.08 11.64
C ASP A 37 4.82 12.27 10.46
N PRO A 38 4.71 12.88 9.26
CA PRO A 38 4.10 12.22 8.11
C PRO A 38 4.90 10.99 7.65
N GLU A 39 6.22 10.97 7.84
CA GLU A 39 7.05 9.83 7.47
C GLU A 39 6.71 8.61 8.32
N LYS A 40 6.60 8.82 9.64
CA LYS A 40 6.22 7.75 10.58
C LYS A 40 4.80 7.24 10.33
N LEU A 41 3.87 8.14 10.04
CA LEU A 41 2.49 7.77 9.70
C LEU A 41 2.46 6.90 8.42
N MET A 42 3.18 7.31 7.38
CA MET A 42 3.26 6.53 6.14
C MET A 42 3.89 5.15 6.36
N LEU A 43 4.93 5.06 7.18
CA LEU A 43 5.57 3.78 7.54
C LEU A 43 4.62 2.84 8.29
N TYR A 44 3.77 3.39 9.16
CA TYR A 44 2.75 2.64 9.87
C TYR A 44 1.66 2.11 8.92
N GLU A 45 1.06 2.99 8.12
CA GLU A 45 -0.04 2.62 7.20
C GLU A 45 0.42 1.68 6.08
N LEU A 46 1.69 1.73 5.68
CA LEU A 46 2.24 0.83 4.65
C LEU A 46 2.10 -0.66 4.97
N ARG A 47 2.09 -1.03 6.26
CA ARG A 47 1.97 -2.42 6.69
C ARG A 47 0.60 -2.99 6.36
N GLU A 48 -0.45 -2.19 6.52
CA GLU A 48 -1.83 -2.59 6.24
C GLU A 48 -2.26 -2.26 4.79
N ALA A 49 -1.41 -1.54 4.04
CA ALA A 49 -1.70 -1.19 2.66
C ALA A 49 -1.69 -2.41 1.74
N ASN A 50 -2.55 -2.39 0.72
CA ASN A 50 -2.57 -3.43 -0.31
C ASN A 50 -1.31 -3.37 -1.22
N ALA A 51 -1.08 -4.45 -1.99
CA ALA A 51 0.08 -4.57 -2.87
C ALA A 51 0.22 -3.39 -3.86
N TYR A 52 -0.90 -2.89 -4.39
CA TYR A 52 -0.90 -1.76 -5.31
C TYR A 52 -0.36 -0.48 -4.65
N LEU A 53 -0.85 -0.14 -3.46
CA LEU A 53 -0.42 1.05 -2.73
C LEU A 53 1.03 0.94 -2.25
N ARG A 54 1.46 -0.26 -1.82
CA ARG A 54 2.88 -0.52 -1.51
C ARG A 54 3.75 -0.32 -2.74
N GLY A 55 3.33 -0.82 -3.90
CA GLY A 55 4.05 -0.63 -5.17
C GLY A 55 4.14 0.84 -5.56
N LEU A 56 3.06 1.60 -5.40
CA LEU A 56 3.06 3.04 -5.68
C LEU A 56 3.98 3.81 -4.72
N ALA A 57 3.97 3.46 -3.44
CA ALA A 57 4.88 4.04 -2.45
C ALA A 57 6.34 3.73 -2.76
N ALA A 58 6.67 2.48 -3.12
CA ALA A 58 8.02 2.09 -3.53
C ALA A 58 8.54 2.93 -4.72
N LEU A 59 7.66 3.23 -5.68
CA LEU A 59 8.00 4.03 -6.86
C LEU A 59 8.12 5.54 -6.58
N ARG A 60 7.25 6.10 -5.73
CA ARG A 60 7.01 7.55 -5.71
C ARG A 60 6.99 8.21 -4.33
N ALA A 61 7.13 7.46 -3.24
CA ALA A 61 7.11 8.08 -1.93
C ALA A 61 8.24 9.11 -1.80
N HIS A 62 7.93 10.24 -1.17
CA HIS A 62 8.90 11.32 -0.99
C HIS A 62 10.06 10.92 -0.08
N TYR A 63 9.75 10.16 0.99
CA TYR A 63 10.73 9.71 1.96
C TYR A 63 11.44 8.42 1.50
N PRO A 64 12.79 8.39 1.45
CA PRO A 64 13.53 7.19 1.07
C PRO A 64 13.27 5.99 1.98
N SER A 65 13.13 6.21 3.28
CA SER A 65 12.77 5.18 4.28
C SER A 65 11.46 4.47 3.93
N VAL A 66 10.44 5.23 3.53
CA VAL A 66 9.12 4.74 3.09
C VAL A 66 9.27 3.92 1.82
N ARG A 67 10.08 4.37 0.86
CA ARG A 67 10.36 3.59 -0.37
C ARG A 67 11.02 2.25 -0.05
N LEU A 68 12.04 2.25 0.81
CA LEU A 68 12.77 1.05 1.19
C LEU A 68 11.88 0.03 1.90
N VAL A 69 11.08 0.48 2.87
CA VAL A 69 10.13 -0.40 3.56
C VAL A 69 9.05 -0.91 2.61
N ALA A 70 8.53 -0.06 1.72
CA ALA A 70 7.56 -0.48 0.72
C ALA A 70 8.14 -1.57 -0.20
N ILE A 71 9.38 -1.43 -0.68
CA ILE A 71 10.09 -2.44 -1.47
C ILE A 71 10.21 -3.76 -0.71
N ALA A 72 10.58 -3.71 0.57
CA ALA A 72 10.72 -4.91 1.40
C ALA A 72 9.40 -5.68 1.58
N LEU A 73 8.26 -4.99 1.48
CA LEU A 73 6.92 -5.56 1.58
C LEU A 73 6.31 -5.99 0.23
N LEU A 74 7.04 -5.83 -0.88
CA LEU A 74 6.58 -6.30 -2.19
C LEU A 74 6.80 -7.81 -2.34
N GLU A 75 5.73 -8.46 -2.81
CA GLU A 75 5.64 -9.90 -3.06
C GLU A 75 5.70 -10.18 -4.57
N GLU A 76 5.74 -11.46 -4.96
CA GLU A 76 5.85 -11.96 -6.34
C GLU A 76 4.95 -11.22 -7.37
N PRO A 77 3.67 -10.92 -7.10
CA PRO A 77 2.82 -10.21 -8.08
C PRO A 77 3.33 -8.81 -8.45
N SER A 78 4.23 -8.25 -7.66
CA SER A 78 4.80 -6.90 -7.83
C SER A 78 6.19 -6.89 -8.48
N LEU A 79 6.64 -8.01 -9.07
CA LEU A 79 7.95 -8.10 -9.73
C LEU A 79 8.18 -7.01 -10.79
N SER A 80 7.15 -6.67 -11.56
CA SER A 80 7.22 -5.61 -12.58
C SER A 80 7.54 -4.23 -11.99
N VAL A 81 7.03 -3.94 -10.78
CA VAL A 81 7.33 -2.71 -10.03
C VAL A 81 8.78 -2.71 -9.58
N LEU A 82 9.26 -3.85 -9.04
CA LEU A 82 10.65 -3.98 -8.61
C LEU A 82 11.61 -3.79 -9.79
N HIS A 83 11.34 -4.40 -10.95
CA HIS A 83 12.15 -4.22 -12.17
C HIS A 83 12.26 -2.76 -12.55
N ARG A 84 11.12 -2.07 -12.59
CA ARG A 84 11.08 -0.65 -12.92
C ARG A 84 11.93 0.20 -11.96
N ILE A 85 11.90 -0.07 -10.66
CA ILE A 85 12.70 0.66 -9.67
C ILE A 85 14.20 0.41 -9.90
N ALA A 86 14.58 -0.84 -10.12
CA ALA A 86 15.97 -1.23 -10.39
C ALA A 86 16.52 -0.59 -11.68
N ASP A 87 15.69 -0.41 -12.70
CA ASP A 87 16.06 0.24 -13.96
C ASP A 87 16.17 1.77 -13.82
N GLN A 88 15.29 2.38 -13.03
CA GLN A 88 15.26 3.84 -12.85
C GLN A 88 16.41 4.37 -12.00
N GLU A 89 16.82 3.64 -10.96
CA GLU A 89 17.81 4.11 -9.99
C GLU A 89 18.84 3.01 -9.63
N PRO A 90 19.58 2.45 -10.62
CA PRO A 90 20.28 1.16 -10.51
C PRO A 90 21.40 1.10 -9.47
N GLU A 91 21.99 2.24 -9.12
CA GLU A 91 23.13 2.38 -8.21
C GLU A 91 22.74 2.97 -6.85
N SER A 92 21.48 3.40 -6.69
CA SER A 92 20.98 3.92 -5.42
C SER A 92 20.71 2.79 -4.43
N GLU A 93 20.67 3.11 -3.14
CA GLU A 93 20.24 2.17 -2.09
C GLU A 93 18.86 1.56 -2.40
N ILE A 94 17.98 2.34 -3.03
CA ILE A 94 16.63 1.93 -3.41
C ILE A 94 16.67 0.92 -4.57
N GLY A 95 17.47 1.18 -5.60
CA GLY A 95 17.65 0.24 -6.72
C GLY A 95 18.34 -1.06 -6.29
N ILE A 96 19.31 -0.97 -5.37
CA ILE A 96 19.96 -2.15 -4.78
C ILE A 96 18.94 -2.97 -3.97
N ALA A 97 18.14 -2.31 -3.13
CA ALA A 97 17.07 -2.98 -2.38
C ALA A 97 16.05 -3.65 -3.30
N ALA A 98 15.66 -2.98 -4.40
CA ALA A 98 14.75 -3.54 -5.39
C ALA A 98 15.32 -4.80 -6.07
N LYS A 99 16.60 -4.77 -6.49
CA LYS A 99 17.28 -5.94 -7.07
C LYS A 99 17.37 -7.10 -6.09
N SER A 100 17.72 -6.82 -4.83
CA SER A 100 17.78 -7.84 -3.78
C SER A 100 16.41 -8.47 -3.53
N GLN A 101 15.33 -7.68 -3.54
CA GLN A 101 13.98 -8.21 -3.39
C GLN A 101 13.52 -9.01 -4.61
N GLN A 102 13.89 -8.62 -5.83
CA GLN A 102 13.61 -9.42 -7.04
C GLN A 102 14.20 -10.82 -6.95
N GLN A 103 15.46 -10.92 -6.52
CA GLN A 103 16.18 -12.19 -6.40
C GLN A 103 15.52 -13.17 -5.42
N LYS A 104 14.71 -12.70 -4.46
CA LYS A 104 13.99 -13.59 -3.54
C LYS A 104 12.81 -14.31 -4.18
N TRP A 105 12.28 -13.75 -5.26
CA TRP A 105 11.08 -14.23 -5.95
C TRP A 105 11.39 -14.75 -7.37
N GLN A 106 12.67 -14.84 -7.73
CA GLN A 106 13.18 -15.53 -8.92
C GLN A 106 13.62 -16.94 -8.55
#